data_AF-A0A6N3X7T2-F1
#
_entry.id   AF-A0A6N3X7T2-F1
#
_cell.length_a   1.000
_cell.length_b   1.000
_cell.length_c   1.000
_cell.angle_alpha   90.00
_cell.angle_beta   90.00
_cell.angle_gamma   90.00
#
_symmetry.space_group_name_H-M   'P 1'
#
loop_
_entity.id
_entity.type
_entity.pdbx_description
1 polymer ?
#
loop_
_entity_poly.entity_id
_entity_poly.type
_entity_poly.pdbx_seq_one_letter_code
_entity_poly.pdbx_strand_id
1 'polypeptide(L)'
;MVLAVLCGGGLWSFLHWVFLQADWAVVVDNIHLYIHGRFPVEQVWRSWSWLGLLGTLCLVTLMPAKMLPRPVLRLLPLLWILILPVGLLLLAAGLGFEPIKSRFWGGLQLSLLLTLGTILMALPLGILLALARRSSLPLLRWLTTGYIELTRGMPLIAVLFFGQLMIPLFLPEGWTFNRVLR
;
A
#
# COMPACT_ATOMS: atom_id res chain seq x y z
N MET A 1 -2.22 24.16 -32.14
CA MET A 1 -2.49 25.39 -31.36
C MET A 1 -3.53 25.17 -30.26
N VAL A 2 -4.74 24.65 -30.55
CA VAL A 2 -5.81 24.48 -29.54
C VAL A 2 -5.41 23.60 -28.33
N LEU A 3 -4.76 22.45 -28.56
CA LEU A 3 -4.29 21.57 -27.48
C LEU A 3 -3.25 22.24 -26.57
N ALA A 4 -2.34 23.05 -27.12
CA ALA A 4 -1.32 23.74 -26.34
C ALA A 4 -1.94 24.84 -25.44
N VAL A 5 -2.97 25.52 -25.93
CA VAL A 5 -3.72 26.54 -25.16
C VAL A 5 -4.56 25.88 -24.07
N LEU A 6 -5.21 24.75 -24.33
CA LEU A 6 -5.98 24.01 -23.32
C LEU A 6 -5.08 23.42 -22.23
N CYS A 7 -3.95 22.82 -22.59
CA CYS A 7 -2.98 22.30 -21.61
C CYS A 7 -2.35 23.45 -20.80
N GLY A 8 -1.98 24.55 -21.45
CA GLY A 8 -1.43 25.73 -20.76
C GLY A 8 -2.43 26.40 -19.82
N GLY A 9 -3.68 26.58 -20.26
CA GLY A 9 -4.75 27.17 -19.45
C GLY A 9 -5.20 26.27 -18.29
N GLY A 10 -5.22 24.95 -18.50
CA GLY A 10 -5.49 23.98 -17.44
C GLY A 10 -4.37 23.96 -16.39
N LEU A 11 -3.11 23.97 -16.83
CA LEU A 11 -1.95 24.04 -15.92
C LEU A 11 -1.94 25.36 -15.13
N TRP A 12 -2.20 26.49 -15.79
CA TRP A 12 -2.32 27.79 -15.13
C TRP A 12 -3.43 27.81 -14.08
N SER A 13 -4.63 27.31 -14.43
CA SER A 13 -5.76 27.23 -13.50
C SER A 13 -5.45 26.35 -12.29
N PHE A 14 -4.77 25.21 -12.52
CA PHE A 14 -4.34 24.33 -11.44
C PHE A 14 -3.34 25.01 -10.51
N LEU A 15 -2.28 25.63 -11.06
CA LEU A 15 -1.26 26.33 -10.26
C LEU A 15 -1.87 27.52 -9.50
N HIS A 16 -2.73 28.30 -10.15
CA HIS A 16 -3.44 29.41 -9.51
C HIS A 16 -4.29 28.91 -8.34
N TRP A 17 -5.04 27.83 -8.52
CA TRP A 17 -5.81 27.23 -7.42
C TRP A 17 -4.89 26.75 -6.28
N VAL A 18 -3.85 25.98 -6.59
CA VAL A 18 -2.88 25.44 -5.63
C VAL A 18 -2.24 26.52 -4.76
N PHE A 19 -1.85 27.66 -5.35
CA PHE A 19 -1.09 28.67 -4.61
C PHE A 19 -1.93 29.81 -4.05
N LEU A 20 -3.07 30.14 -4.67
CA LEU A 20 -3.82 31.36 -4.35
C LEU A 20 -5.22 31.10 -3.78
N GLN A 21 -5.79 29.92 -3.99
CA GLN A 21 -7.15 29.60 -3.54
C GLN A 21 -7.21 28.44 -2.55
N ALA A 22 -6.26 27.51 -2.60
CA ALA A 22 -6.22 26.37 -1.69
C ALA A 22 -5.88 26.85 -0.28
N ASP A 23 -6.75 26.49 0.67
CA ASP A 23 -6.50 26.72 2.09
C ASP A 23 -5.68 25.57 2.67
N TRP A 24 -4.36 25.76 2.68
CA TRP A 24 -3.42 24.78 3.22
C TRP A 24 -3.48 24.64 4.74
N ALA A 25 -4.18 25.54 5.46
CA ALA A 25 -4.34 25.45 6.91
C ALA A 25 -5.03 24.14 7.32
N VAL A 26 -6.05 23.70 6.57
CA VAL A 26 -6.75 22.42 6.83
C VAL A 26 -5.79 21.23 6.84
N VAL A 27 -4.80 21.23 5.93
CA VAL A 27 -3.81 20.14 5.83
C VAL A 27 -2.81 20.21 6.99
N VAL A 28 -2.31 21.41 7.29
CA VAL A 28 -1.31 21.62 8.36
C VAL A 28 -1.92 21.33 9.74
N ASP A 29 -3.13 21.79 9.99
CA ASP A 29 -3.84 21.59 11.26
C ASP A 29 -4.21 20.12 11.50
N ASN A 30 -4.41 19.35 10.43
CA ASN A 30 -4.80 17.94 10.50
C ASN A 30 -3.67 16.97 10.13
N ILE A 31 -2.41 17.42 10.07
CA ILE A 31 -1.28 16.57 9.67
C ILE A 31 -1.13 15.32 10.55
N HIS A 32 -1.44 15.47 11.84
CA HIS A 32 -1.47 14.35 12.79
C HIS A 32 -2.45 13.25 12.35
N LEU A 33 -3.63 13.64 11.85
CA LEU A 33 -4.66 12.70 11.40
C LEU A 33 -4.23 11.98 10.11
N TYR A 34 -3.51 12.64 9.21
CA TYR A 34 -3.02 11.99 7.99
C TYR A 34 -1.91 10.96 8.27
N ILE A 35 -0.98 11.28 9.19
CA ILE A 35 0.18 10.42 9.50
C ILE A 35 -0.21 9.31 10.47
N HIS A 36 -0.91 9.64 11.56
CA HIS A 36 -1.19 8.71 12.66
C HIS A 36 -2.65 8.28 12.74
N GLY A 37 -3.57 8.98 12.07
CA GLY A 37 -5.00 8.68 12.17
C GLY A 37 -5.56 9.07 13.53
N ARG A 38 -6.36 8.16 14.11
CA ARG A 38 -6.94 8.32 15.44
C ARG A 38 -6.17 7.49 16.48
N PHE A 39 -4.86 7.34 16.28
CA PHE A 39 -4.00 6.62 17.21
C PHE A 39 -4.00 7.33 18.58
N PRO A 40 -4.05 6.59 19.71
CA PRO A 40 -3.90 7.18 21.03
C PRO A 40 -2.57 7.93 21.14
N VAL A 41 -2.60 9.17 21.65
CA VAL A 41 -1.43 10.07 21.69
C VAL A 41 -0.23 9.41 22.40
N GLU A 42 -0.48 8.66 23.47
CA GLU A 42 0.53 7.93 24.23
C GLU A 42 1.26 6.84 23.43
N GLN A 43 0.63 6.32 22.38
CA GLN A 43 1.12 5.20 21.59
C GLN A 43 1.61 5.61 20.19
N VAL A 44 1.59 6.91 19.86
CA VAL A 44 2.03 7.46 18.57
C VAL A 44 3.49 7.13 18.26
N TRP A 45 4.33 6.92 19.29
CA TRP A 45 5.73 6.47 19.11
C TRP A 45 5.84 5.15 18.33
N ARG A 46 4.85 4.25 18.44
CA ARG A 46 4.81 2.97 17.71
C ARG A 46 4.74 3.20 16.20
N SER A 47 3.88 4.15 15.81
CA SER A 47 3.78 4.60 14.42
C SER A 47 5.09 5.21 13.92
N TRP A 48 5.65 6.16 14.67
CA TRP A 48 6.89 6.82 14.26
C TRP A 48 8.04 5.84 14.15
N SER A 49 8.12 4.87 15.06
CA SER A 49 9.14 3.82 15.04
C SER A 49 9.06 3.02 13.75
N TRP A 50 7.87 2.57 13.35
CA TRP A 50 7.71 1.82 12.11
C TRP A 50 7.99 2.67 10.86
N LEU A 51 7.47 3.90 10.79
CA LEU A 51 7.74 4.82 9.68
C LEU A 51 9.23 5.17 9.57
N GLY A 52 9.91 5.37 10.71
CA GLY A 52 11.35 5.60 10.78
C GLY A 52 12.16 4.38 10.34
N LEU A 53 11.78 3.18 10.75
CA LEU A 53 12.41 1.93 10.29
C LEU A 53 12.23 1.74 8.79
N LEU A 54 11.05 2.02 8.25
CA LEU A 54 10.81 2.00 6.80
C LEU A 54 11.63 3.05 6.07
N GLY A 55 11.63 4.29 6.54
CA GLY A 55 12.39 5.39 5.94
C GLY A 55 13.89 5.11 5.92
N THR A 56 14.43 4.61 7.04
CA THR A 56 15.84 4.20 7.12
C THR A 56 16.15 3.04 6.19
N LEU A 57 15.29 2.03 6.11
CA LEU A 57 15.46 0.90 5.18
C LEU A 57 15.42 1.36 3.71
N CYS A 58 14.52 2.28 3.36
CA CYS A 58 14.48 2.93 2.05
C CYS A 58 15.79 3.67 1.75
N LEU A 59 16.27 4.50 2.68
CA LEU A 59 17.52 5.25 2.50
C LEU A 59 18.72 4.31 2.31
N VAL A 60 18.84 3.26 3.13
CA VAL A 60 19.89 2.25 2.99
C VAL A 60 19.79 1.55 1.64
N THR A 61 18.58 1.25 1.16
CA THR A 61 18.38 0.61 -0.16
C THR A 61 18.76 1.53 -1.33
N LEU A 62 18.57 2.84 -1.18
CA LEU A 62 18.95 3.84 -2.18
C LEU A 62 20.45 4.15 -2.19
N MET A 63 21.18 3.86 -1.12
CA MET A 63 22.63 4.05 -1.07
C MET A 63 23.34 3.14 -2.07
N PRO A 64 24.39 3.63 -2.76
CA PRO A 64 25.12 2.83 -3.71
C PRO A 64 25.79 1.65 -3.01
N ALA A 65 25.63 0.44 -3.57
CA ALA A 65 26.07 -0.81 -2.95
C ALA A 65 27.56 -0.85 -2.58
N LYS A 66 28.40 -0.03 -3.23
CA LYS A 66 29.84 0.10 -2.92
C LYS A 66 30.10 0.70 -1.53
N MET A 67 29.19 1.52 -1.01
CA MET A 67 29.30 2.15 0.31
C MET A 67 28.78 1.26 1.45
N LEU A 68 28.10 0.16 1.12
CA LEU A 68 27.48 -0.73 2.11
C LEU A 68 28.35 -1.98 2.33
N PRO A 69 28.52 -2.42 3.58
CA PRO A 69 29.22 -3.65 3.87
C PRO A 69 28.45 -4.86 3.31
N ARG A 70 29.18 -5.84 2.78
CA ARG A 70 28.61 -7.09 2.21
C ARG A 70 27.55 -7.79 3.07
N PRO A 71 27.67 -7.89 4.42
CA PRO A 71 26.61 -8.50 5.23
C PRO A 71 25.29 -7.74 5.14
N VAL A 72 25.31 -6.40 5.10
CA VAL A 72 24.09 -5.58 5.01
C VAL A 72 23.37 -5.84 3.68
N LEU A 73 24.11 -5.92 2.57
CA LEU A 73 23.53 -6.23 1.26
C LEU A 73 22.87 -7.62 1.22
N ARG A 74 23.43 -8.62 1.91
CA ARG A 74 22.83 -9.97 1.99
C ARG A 74 21.58 -9.99 2.88
N LEU A 75 21.57 -9.19 3.94
CA LEU A 75 20.44 -9.10 4.87
C LEU A 75 19.31 -8.21 4.33
N LEU A 76 19.58 -7.31 3.39
CA LEU A 76 18.61 -6.33 2.90
C LEU A 76 17.28 -6.94 2.44
N PRO A 77 17.23 -8.02 1.62
CA PRO A 77 15.97 -8.63 1.23
C PRO A 77 15.20 -9.20 2.43
N LEU A 78 15.91 -9.79 3.40
CA LEU A 78 15.31 -10.33 4.61
C LEU A 78 14.75 -9.20 5.49
N LEU A 79 15.44 -8.06 5.60
CA LEU A 79 14.95 -6.88 6.31
C LEU A 79 13.68 -6.31 5.66
N TRP A 80 13.60 -6.29 4.33
CA TRP A 80 12.38 -5.90 3.59
C TRP A 80 11.22 -6.85 3.80
N ILE A 81 11.47 -8.15 3.95
CA ILE A 81 10.41 -9.11 4.31
C ILE A 81 9.97 -8.90 5.76
N LEU A 82 10.92 -8.67 6.67
CA LEU A 82 10.67 -8.56 8.11
C LEU A 82 9.98 -7.24 8.51
N ILE A 83 10.10 -6.18 7.71
CA ILE A 83 9.51 -4.88 8.03
C ILE A 83 7.97 -4.91 8.09
N LEU A 84 7.34 -5.83 7.35
CA LEU A 84 5.89 -5.99 7.33
C LEU A 84 5.34 -6.63 8.61
N PRO A 85 5.81 -7.80 9.07
CA PRO A 85 5.39 -8.35 10.36
C PRO A 85 5.81 -7.43 11.52
N VAL A 86 6.97 -6.77 11.45
CA VAL A 86 7.37 -5.76 12.45
C VAL A 86 6.37 -4.60 12.48
N GLY A 87 5.90 -4.12 11.32
CA GLY A 87 4.87 -3.09 11.24
C GLY A 87 3.53 -3.54 11.82
N LEU A 88 3.09 -4.76 11.50
CA LEU A 88 1.87 -5.32 12.07
C LEU A 88 1.97 -5.49 13.59
N LEU A 89 3.12 -5.93 14.11
CA LEU A 89 3.35 -6.01 15.55
C LEU A 89 3.35 -4.61 16.18
N LEU A 90 4.10 -3.67 15.62
CA LEU A 90 4.15 -2.30 16.15
C LEU A 90 2.81 -1.59 16.07
N LEU A 91 1.96 -1.85 15.08
CA LEU A 91 0.67 -1.14 14.94
C LEU A 91 -0.52 -1.89 15.55
N ALA A 92 -0.54 -3.22 15.49
CA ALA A 92 -1.64 -4.06 15.98
C ALA A 92 -1.36 -4.64 17.37
N ALA A 93 -0.17 -5.23 17.56
CA ALA A 93 0.14 -5.97 18.77
C ALA A 93 0.52 -4.99 19.89
N GLY A 94 -0.36 -4.87 20.88
CA GLY A 94 -0.05 -4.10 22.07
C GLY A 94 1.09 -4.78 22.83
N LEU A 95 2.30 -4.25 22.68
CA LEU A 95 3.53 -4.63 23.40
C LEU A 95 3.36 -4.38 24.91
N GLY A 96 2.43 -5.10 25.56
CA GLY A 96 1.94 -4.81 26.92
C GLY A 96 0.77 -3.81 26.99
N PHE A 97 0.24 -3.35 25.85
CA PHE A 97 -0.87 -2.39 25.76
C PHE A 97 -2.13 -3.03 25.15
N GLU A 98 -3.26 -2.31 25.19
CA GLU A 98 -4.46 -2.78 24.48
C GLU A 98 -4.23 -2.83 22.95
N PRO A 99 -4.65 -3.92 22.27
CA PRO A 99 -4.57 -4.01 20.82
C PRO A 99 -5.39 -2.90 20.13
N ILE A 100 -4.74 -2.16 19.23
CA ILE A 100 -5.40 -1.08 18.49
C ILE A 100 -6.02 -1.65 17.21
N LYS A 101 -7.33 -1.47 17.06
CA LYS A 101 -8.07 -1.88 15.87
C LYS A 101 -7.56 -1.09 14.64
N SER A 102 -7.47 -1.76 13.49
CA SER A 102 -7.00 -1.18 12.22
C SER A 102 -7.77 0.08 11.77
N ARG A 103 -9.02 0.25 12.22
CA ARG A 103 -9.83 1.45 11.95
C ARG A 103 -9.26 2.76 12.52
N PHE A 104 -8.36 2.66 13.49
CA PHE A 104 -7.74 3.81 14.15
C PHE A 104 -6.38 4.17 13.53
N TRP A 105 -5.85 3.32 12.66
CA TRP A 105 -4.57 3.57 12.00
C TRP A 105 -4.68 4.72 11.00
N GLY A 106 -3.57 5.43 10.82
CA GLY A 106 -3.45 6.52 9.86
C GLY A 106 -3.53 6.03 8.42
N GLY A 107 -4.02 6.92 7.54
CA GLY A 107 -4.12 6.64 6.12
C GLY A 107 -2.76 6.28 5.50
N LEU A 108 -1.72 7.04 5.85
CA LEU A 108 -0.35 6.77 5.41
C LEU A 108 0.11 5.34 5.77
N GLN A 109 -0.15 4.93 7.01
CA GLN A 109 0.31 3.63 7.49
C GLN A 109 -0.42 2.48 6.81
N LEU A 110 -1.74 2.59 6.67
CA LEU A 110 -2.57 1.62 5.99
C LEU A 110 -2.16 1.48 4.52
N SER A 111 -1.96 2.60 3.83
CA SER A 111 -1.46 2.59 2.45
C SER A 111 -0.10 1.91 2.35
N LEU A 112 0.86 2.25 3.21
CA LEU A 112 2.19 1.63 3.20
C LEU A 112 2.13 0.13 3.48
N LEU A 113 1.36 -0.32 4.48
CA LEU A 113 1.19 -1.74 4.78
C LEU A 113 0.57 -2.50 3.61
N LEU A 114 -0.49 -1.94 3.01
CA LEU A 114 -1.16 -2.54 1.86
C LEU A 114 -0.20 -2.62 0.67
N THR A 115 0.49 -1.52 0.34
CA THR A 115 1.45 -1.50 -0.78
C THR A 115 2.58 -2.49 -0.57
N LEU A 116 3.20 -2.52 0.62
CA LEU A 116 4.28 -3.46 0.92
C LEU A 116 3.80 -4.91 0.90
N GLY A 117 2.65 -5.19 1.51
CA GLY A 117 2.06 -6.54 1.53
C GLY A 117 1.70 -7.01 0.13
N THR A 118 1.05 -6.15 -0.67
CA THR A 118 0.72 -6.44 -2.07
C THR A 118 1.98 -6.71 -2.88
N ILE A 119 3.01 -5.86 -2.81
CA ILE A 119 4.25 -6.07 -3.57
C ILE A 119 4.93 -7.38 -3.15
N LEU A 120 5.04 -7.64 -1.85
CA LEU A 120 5.70 -8.82 -1.31
C LEU A 120 5.03 -10.12 -1.75
N MET A 121 3.70 -10.12 -1.89
CA MET A 121 2.95 -11.29 -2.35
C MET A 121 2.83 -11.36 -3.88
N ALA A 122 2.62 -10.22 -4.55
CA ALA A 122 2.38 -10.16 -5.99
C ALA A 122 3.65 -10.43 -6.80
N LEU A 123 4.82 -10.03 -6.30
CA LEU A 123 6.09 -10.24 -6.99
C LEU A 123 6.46 -11.73 -7.14
N PRO A 124 6.47 -12.57 -6.07
CA PRO A 124 6.73 -14.00 -6.22
C PRO A 124 5.66 -14.68 -7.07
N LEU A 125 4.37 -14.35 -6.88
CA LEU A 125 3.29 -14.88 -7.73
C LEU A 125 3.48 -14.51 -9.21
N GLY A 126 3.85 -13.26 -9.49
CA GLY A 126 4.15 -12.79 -10.83
C GLY A 126 5.32 -13.52 -11.48
N ILE A 127 6.39 -13.77 -10.70
CA ILE A 127 7.55 -14.57 -11.17
C ILE A 127 7.12 -16.00 -11.47
N LEU A 128 6.35 -16.64 -10.58
CA LEU A 128 5.86 -18.01 -10.78
C LEU A 128 5.02 -18.12 -12.05
N LEU A 129 4.10 -17.18 -12.28
CA LEU A 129 3.29 -17.13 -13.50
C LEU A 129 4.14 -16.84 -14.75
N ALA A 130 5.15 -15.97 -14.64
CA ALA A 130 6.06 -15.69 -15.75
C ALA A 130 6.88 -16.94 -16.14
N LEU A 131 7.33 -17.73 -15.16
CA LEU A 131 8.02 -19.01 -15.40
C LEU A 131 7.06 -20.04 -16.00
N ALA A 132 5.85 -20.16 -15.48
CA ALA A 132 4.82 -21.09 -15.99
C ALA A 132 4.46 -20.81 -17.47
N ARG A 133 4.44 -19.54 -17.89
CA ARG A 133 4.25 -19.16 -19.30
C ARG A 133 5.37 -19.65 -20.23
N ARG A 134 6.58 -19.88 -19.72
CA ARG A 134 7.70 -20.45 -20.51
C ARG A 134 7.78 -21.99 -20.45
N SER A 135 6.88 -22.64 -19.72
CA SER A 135 6.91 -24.10 -19.57
C SER A 135 6.65 -24.83 -20.90
N SER A 136 7.24 -26.02 -21.03
CA SER A 136 7.00 -26.94 -22.17
C SER A 136 5.60 -27.56 -22.14
N LEU A 137 4.91 -27.57 -20.99
CA LEU A 137 3.55 -28.08 -20.86
C LEU A 137 2.54 -27.11 -21.48
N PRO A 138 1.86 -27.47 -22.59
CA PRO A 138 1.00 -26.54 -23.32
C PRO A 138 -0.18 -26.07 -22.48
N LEU A 139 -0.82 -26.94 -21.70
CA LEU A 139 -1.96 -26.59 -20.85
C LEU A 139 -1.61 -25.50 -19.83
N LEU A 140 -0.49 -25.65 -19.11
CA LEU A 140 -0.03 -24.68 -18.12
C LEU A 140 0.27 -23.33 -18.76
N ARG A 141 0.91 -23.34 -19.93
CA ARG A 141 1.20 -22.13 -20.70
C ARG A 141 -0.07 -21.40 -21.13
N TRP A 142 -1.07 -22.11 -21.64
CA TRP A 142 -2.35 -21.53 -22.06
C TRP A 142 -3.12 -20.92 -20.88
N LEU A 143 -3.29 -21.67 -19.79
CA LEU A 143 -3.99 -21.18 -18.59
C LEU A 143 -3.31 -19.93 -18.01
N THR A 144 -1.97 -19.95 -17.91
CA THR A 144 -1.21 -18.82 -17.37
C THR A 144 -1.25 -17.59 -18.29
N THR A 145 -1.14 -17.80 -19.60
CA THR A 145 -1.23 -16.70 -20.58
C THR A 145 -2.61 -16.06 -20.55
N GLY A 146 -3.68 -16.88 -20.55
CA GLY A 146 -5.06 -16.40 -20.43
C GLY A 146 -5.30 -15.62 -19.14
N TYR A 147 -4.83 -16.11 -18.00
CA TYR A 147 -4.94 -15.39 -16.72
C TYR A 147 -4.25 -14.01 -16.76
N ILE A 148 -3.00 -13.96 -17.28
CA ILE A 148 -2.24 -12.70 -17.37
C ILE A 148 -2.92 -11.70 -18.33
N GLU A 149 -3.39 -12.17 -19.48
CA GLU A 149 -4.05 -11.30 -20.47
C GLU A 149 -5.38 -10.77 -19.96
N LEU A 150 -6.19 -11.63 -19.33
CA LEU A 150 -7.49 -11.26 -18.77
C LEU A 150 -7.33 -10.24 -17.63
N THR A 151 -6.44 -10.49 -16.67
CA THR A 151 -6.20 -9.56 -15.56
C THR A 151 -5.67 -8.20 -16.02
N ARG A 152 -4.85 -8.16 -17.07
CA ARG A 152 -4.34 -6.90 -17.65
C ARG A 152 -5.38 -6.16 -18.51
N GLY A 153 -6.35 -6.88 -19.07
CA GLY A 153 -7.44 -6.28 -19.85
C GLY A 153 -8.60 -5.76 -18.99
N MET A 154 -8.71 -6.21 -17.73
CA MET A 154 -9.81 -5.82 -16.85
C MET A 154 -9.56 -4.47 -16.17
N PRO A 155 -10.57 -3.56 -16.14
CA PRO A 155 -10.50 -2.36 -15.33
C PRO A 155 -10.41 -2.73 -13.83
N LEU A 156 -9.41 -2.22 -13.12
CA LEU A 156 -9.25 -2.49 -11.68
C LEU A 156 -10.51 -2.12 -10.89
N ILE A 157 -11.15 -1.01 -11.27
CA ILE A 157 -12.41 -0.56 -10.66
C ILE A 157 -13.51 -1.62 -10.79
N ALA A 158 -13.63 -2.30 -11.94
CA ALA A 158 -14.64 -3.34 -12.13
C ALA A 158 -14.40 -4.53 -11.18
N VAL A 159 -13.14 -4.94 -11.00
CA VAL A 159 -12.77 -6.02 -10.07
C VAL A 159 -13.05 -5.62 -8.62
N LEU A 160 -12.71 -4.39 -8.23
CA LEU A 160 -12.97 -3.87 -6.88
C LEU A 160 -14.48 -3.82 -6.58
N PHE A 161 -15.28 -3.29 -7.52
CA PHE A 161 -16.73 -3.23 -7.36
C PHE A 161 -17.37 -4.62 -7.34
N PHE A 162 -16.95 -5.52 -8.23
CA PHE A 162 -17.41 -6.90 -8.23
C PHE A 162 -17.12 -7.57 -6.88
N GLY A 163 -15.90 -7.44 -6.35
CA GLY A 163 -15.55 -7.94 -5.04
C GLY A 163 -16.42 -7.36 -3.92
N GLN A 164 -16.62 -6.03 -3.93
CA GLN A 164 -17.44 -5.36 -2.92
C GLN A 164 -18.91 -5.81 -2.92
N LEU A 165 -19.47 -6.15 -4.08
CA LEU A 165 -20.87 -6.56 -4.24
C LEU A 165 -21.08 -8.07 -4.06
N MET A 166 -20.17 -8.89 -4.58
CA MET A 166 -20.30 -10.34 -4.60
C MET A 166 -19.83 -11.01 -3.31
N ILE A 167 -18.73 -10.55 -2.71
CA ILE A 167 -18.19 -11.16 -1.47
C ILE A 167 -19.26 -11.25 -0.37
N PRO A 168 -20.05 -10.18 -0.09
CA PRO A 168 -21.10 -10.25 0.92
C PRO A 168 -22.19 -11.30 0.66
N LEU A 169 -22.46 -11.64 -0.61
CA LEU A 169 -23.50 -12.60 -0.98
C LEU A 169 -23.06 -14.06 -0.77
N PHE A 170 -21.76 -14.34 -0.81
CA PHE A 170 -21.20 -15.67 -0.57
C PHE A 170 -20.85 -15.93 0.91
N LEU A 171 -20.88 -14.89 1.75
CA LEU A 171 -20.66 -14.99 3.19
C LEU A 171 -21.97 -15.40 3.90
N PRO A 172 -21.97 -16.45 4.74
CA PRO A 172 -23.15 -16.83 5.52
C PRO A 172 -23.64 -15.69 6.40
N GLU A 173 -24.97 -15.56 6.57
CA GLU A 173 -25.60 -14.61 7.49
C GLU A 173 -25.13 -14.88 8.93
N GLY A 174 -24.12 -14.13 9.37
CA GLY A 174 -23.44 -14.34 10.67
C GLY A 174 -21.95 -13.98 10.66
N TRP A 175 -21.30 -14.00 9.49
CA TRP A 175 -19.96 -13.42 9.27
C TRP A 175 -20.04 -11.97 8.77
N THR A 176 -21.15 -11.30 9.06
CA THR A 176 -21.36 -9.91 8.67
C THR A 176 -20.42 -9.04 9.51
N PHE A 177 -19.31 -8.61 8.89
CA PHE A 177 -18.55 -7.47 9.38
C PHE A 177 -19.53 -6.31 9.54
N ASN A 178 -19.94 -6.07 10.78
CA ASN A 178 -21.04 -5.21 11.18
C ASN A 178 -20.96 -3.85 10.45
N ARG A 179 -21.80 -3.68 9.42
CA ARG A 179 -22.05 -2.38 8.74
C ARG A 179 -23.29 -1.68 9.29
N VAL A 180 -23.98 -2.26 10.27
CA VAL A 180 -25.30 -1.79 10.75
C VAL A 180 -25.26 -1.26 12.19
N LEU A 181 -24.23 -1.55 12.99
CA LEU A 181 -23.96 -0.81 14.22
C LEU A 181 -23.16 0.45 13.89
N ARG A 182 -23.86 1.45 13.34
CA ARG A 182 -23.39 2.84 13.25
C ARG A 182 -23.18 3.41 14.64
#